data_AF-A0A974S9P3-F1
#
_entry.id   AF-A0A974S9P3-F1
#
_cell.length_a   1.000
_cell.length_b   1.000
_cell.length_c   1.000
_cell.angle_alpha   90.00
_cell.angle_beta   90.00
_cell.angle_gamma   90.00
#
_symmetry.space_group_name_H-M   'P 1'
#
loop_
_entity.id
_entity.type
_entity.pdbx_description
1 polymer ?
#
loop_
_entity_poly.entity_id
_entity_poly.type
_entity_poly.pdbx_seq_one_letter_code
_entity_poly.pdbx_strand_id
1 'polypeptide(L)' 'MSRAEVEGLAKTVWEKVNLKNLHDHIAPARDQADLVVRKGPGHEIVAVETRG' A
#
# COMPACT_ATOMS: atom_id res chain seq x y z
N MET A 1 -12.50 -14.08 -19.48
CA MET A 1 -12.90 -13.47 -18.20
C MET A 1 -13.58 -12.14 -18.50
N SER A 2 -14.75 -11.93 -17.92
CA SER A 2 -15.49 -10.67 -17.87
C SER A 2 -14.78 -9.66 -16.96
N ARG A 3 -15.17 -8.39 -17.07
CA ARG A 3 -14.67 -7.33 -16.17
C ARG A 3 -14.91 -7.66 -14.70
N ALA A 4 -16.10 -8.18 -14.39
CA ALA A 4 -16.47 -8.56 -13.03
C ALA A 4 -15.56 -9.70 -12.49
N GLU A 5 -15.24 -10.69 -13.33
CA GLU A 5 -14.32 -11.77 -12.96
C GLU A 5 -12.89 -11.26 -12.71
N VAL A 6 -12.41 -10.34 -13.53
CA VAL A 6 -11.07 -9.72 -13.36
C VAL A 6 -11.01 -8.89 -12.09
N GLU A 7 -12.03 -8.08 -11.80
CA GLU A 7 -12.10 -7.28 -10.57
C GLU A 7 -12.16 -8.18 -9.32
N GLY A 8 -12.93 -9.27 -9.38
CA GLY A 8 -13.00 -10.26 -8.31
C GLY A 8 -11.65 -10.94 -8.04
N LEU A 9 -10.95 -11.32 -9.11
CA LEU A 9 -9.60 -11.87 -9.01
C LEU A 9 -8.61 -10.85 -8.43
N ALA A 10 -8.63 -9.61 -8.90
CA ALA A 10 -7.75 -8.56 -8.42
C ALA A 10 -7.92 -8.29 -6.92
N LYS A 11 -9.16 -8.22 -6.43
CA LYS A 11 -9.45 -8.10 -4.99
C LYS A 11 -8.92 -9.30 -4.19
N THR A 12 -9.14 -10.51 -4.71
CA THR A 12 -8.65 -11.74 -4.07
C THR A 12 -7.12 -11.74 -3.95
N VAL A 13 -6.41 -11.36 -5.01
CA VAL A 13 -4.94 -11.25 -5.01
C VAL A 13 -4.49 -10.17 -4.04
N TRP A 14 -5.14 -9.01 -4.04
CA TRP A 14 -4.86 -7.94 -3.09
C TRP A 14 -4.98 -8.43 -1.64
N GLU A 15 -6.12 -8.97 -1.26
CA GLU A 15 -6.39 -9.42 0.12
C GLU A 15 -5.51 -10.59 0.56
N LYS A 16 -5.23 -11.53 -0.35
CA LYS A 16 -4.54 -12.76 0.02
C LYS A 16 -3.03 -12.66 -0.03
N VAL A 17 -2.49 -11.82 -0.91
CA VAL A 17 -1.05 -11.72 -1.18
C VAL A 17 -0.52 -10.34 -0.79
N ASN A 18 -0.99 -9.28 -1.45
CA ASN A 18 -0.37 -7.95 -1.30
C ASN A 18 -0.64 -7.32 0.07
N LEU A 19 -1.86 -7.46 0.59
CA LEU A 19 -2.25 -6.89 1.88
C LEU A 19 -1.51 -7.57 3.03
N LYS A 20 -1.35 -8.91 2.99
CA LYS A 20 -0.54 -9.63 3.98
C LYS A 20 0.92 -9.18 3.92
N ASN A 21 1.52 -9.16 2.73
CA ASN A 21 2.89 -8.68 2.55
C ASN A 21 3.06 -7.22 3.02
N LEU A 22 2.06 -6.36 2.78
CA LEU A 22 2.05 -4.99 3.27
C LEU A 22 2.12 -4.95 4.80
N HIS A 23 1.27 -5.70 5.50
CA HIS A 23 1.23 -5.65 6.97
C HIS A 23 2.40 -6.39 7.63
N ASP A 24 2.76 -7.56 7.11
CA ASP A 24 3.70 -8.47 7.77
C ASP A 24 5.16 -8.09 7.49
N HIS A 25 5.44 -7.41 6.37
CA HIS A 25 6.81 -7.22 5.88
C HIS A 25 7.14 -5.78 5.47
N ILE A 26 6.24 -5.06 4.79
CA ILE A 26 6.54 -3.71 4.27
C ILE A 26 6.27 -2.62 5.31
N ALA A 27 5.07 -2.56 5.89
CA ALA A 27 4.68 -1.53 6.84
C ALA A 27 5.57 -1.47 8.09
N PRO A 28 6.07 -2.59 8.65
CA PRO A 28 7.01 -2.56 9.78
C PRO A 28 8.32 -1.83 9.46
N ALA A 29 8.76 -1.82 8.20
CA ALA A 29 9.97 -1.11 7.79
C ALA A 29 9.77 0.42 7.74
N ARG A 30 8.53 0.93 7.82
CA ARG A 30 8.23 2.38 7.84
C ARG A 30 9.01 3.09 8.94
N ASP A 31 9.21 2.45 10.09
CA ASP A 31 9.83 3.11 11.23
C ASP A 31 11.33 3.36 11.07
N GLN A 32 11.96 2.67 10.13
CA GLN A 32 13.38 2.79 9.80
C GLN A 32 13.65 3.77 8.66
N ALA A 33 12.61 4.38 8.07
CA ALA A 33 12.77 5.27 6.92
C ALA A 33 13.24 6.66 7.35
N ASP A 34 14.25 7.20 6.65
CA ASP A 34 14.72 8.59 6.83
C ASP A 34 13.64 9.62 6.46
N LEU A 35 12.75 9.26 5.53
CA LEU A 35 11.67 10.11 5.06
C LEU A 35 10.41 9.29 4.77
N VAL A 36 9.27 9.75 5.29
CA VAL A 36 7.95 9.17 5.05
C VAL A 36 7.08 10.17 4.29
N VAL A 37 6.62 9.78 3.10
CA VAL A 37 5.65 10.56 2.30
C VAL A 37 4.26 9.98 2.47
N ARG A 38 3.29 10.82 2.86
CA ARG A 38 1.88 10.45 2.90
C ARG A 38 1.19 10.90 1.62
N LYS A 39 0.59 9.94 0.89
CA LYS A 39 -0.26 10.21 -0.28
C LYS A 39 -1.72 10.36 0.12
N GLY A 40 -2.43 11.27 -0.55
CA GLY A 40 -3.89 11.35 -0.52
C GLY A 40 -4.55 10.48 -1.61
N PRO A 41 -5.90 10.42 -1.64
CA PRO A 41 -6.65 9.56 -2.57
C PRO A 41 -6.41 9.86 -4.05
N GLY A 42 -6.11 11.12 -4.41
CA GLY A 42 -5.79 11.56 -5.77
C GLY A 42 -4.31 11.48 -6.11
N HIS A 43 -3.51 10.79 -5.29
CA HIS A 43 -2.05 10.67 -5.38
C HIS A 43 -1.24 11.93 -5.06
N GLU A 44 -1.88 13.01 -4.61
CA GLU A 44 -1.21 14.18 -4.07
C GLU A 44 -0.38 13.84 -2.83
N ILE A 45 0.72 14.56 -2.61
CA ILE A 45 1.49 14.49 -1.38
C ILE A 45 0.79 15.38 -0.35
N VAL A 46 0.28 14.80 0.72
CA VAL A 46 -0.43 15.54 1.78
C VAL A 46 0.44 15.82 2.99
N ALA A 47 1.51 15.05 3.18
CA ALA A 47 2.49 15.28 4.23
C ALA A 47 3.84 14.65 3.87
N VAL A 48 4.91 15.23 4.40
CA VAL A 48 6.27 14.68 4.37
C VAL A 48 6.83 14.78 5.78
N GLU A 49 7.29 13.65 6.32
CA GLU A 49 7.92 13.55 7.64
C GLU A 49 9.37 13.11 7.45
N THR A 50 10.33 13.89 7.94
CA THR A 50 11.75 13.48 8.00
C THR A 50 12.04 12.93 9.39
N ARG A 51 12.73 11.79 9.46
CA ARG A 51 13.22 11.19 10.70
C ARG A 51 14.73 11.37 10.71
N GLY A 52 15.19 12.36 11.48
CA GLY A 52 16.60 12.65 11.73
C GLY A 52 17.04 12.13 13.08
#